data_AF-A0A1S9AGM7-F1
#
_entry.id   AF-A0A1S9AGM7-F1
#
_cell.length_a   1.000
_cell.length_b   1.000
_cell.length_c   1.000
_cell.angle_alpha   90.00
_cell.angle_beta   90.00
_cell.angle_gamma   90.00
#
_symmetry.space_group_name_H-M   'P 1'
#
loop_
_entity.id
_entity.type
_entity.pdbx_description
1 polymer ?
#
loop_
_entity_poly.entity_id
_entity_poly.type
_entity_poly.pdbx_seq_one_letter_code
_entity_poly.pdbx_strand_id
1 'polypeptide(L)'
;MGYDIKTLKDALALVRRVWRDSAGFFLSLEVWLMVAVAACTVAGVWLGFMGDLRGVLALGFAAAYMLTRTVLHARRILAWPFL
;
A
#
# COMPACT_ATOMS: atom_id res chain seq x y z
N MET A 1 -32.99 -5.70 -1.95
CA MET A 1 -33.16 -6.42 -3.22
C MET A 1 -32.18 -7.58 -3.23
N GLY A 2 -32.67 -8.82 -3.16
CA GLY A 2 -31.87 -10.02 -2.97
C GLY A 2 -31.08 -10.37 -4.23
N TYR A 3 -29.78 -10.55 -4.10
CA TYR A 3 -28.93 -11.04 -5.18
C TYR A 3 -29.05 -12.57 -5.25
N ASP A 4 -29.75 -13.07 -6.27
CA ASP A 4 -29.83 -14.49 -6.59
C ASP A 4 -28.50 -14.91 -7.25
N ILE A 5 -27.51 -15.26 -6.41
CA ILE A 5 -26.20 -15.75 -6.88
C ILE A 5 -26.36 -17.24 -7.20
N LYS A 6 -27.01 -17.58 -8.32
CA LYS A 6 -27.15 -18.98 -8.76
C LYS A 6 -26.10 -19.41 -9.80
N THR A 7 -25.32 -18.48 -10.37
CA THR A 7 -24.43 -18.80 -11.50
C THR A 7 -23.00 -18.29 -11.29
N LEU A 8 -22.00 -19.15 -11.53
CA LEU A 8 -20.57 -18.79 -11.52
C LEU A 8 -20.24 -17.57 -12.40
N LYS A 9 -21.02 -17.34 -13.46
CA LYS A 9 -20.89 -16.17 -14.33
C LYS A 9 -21.22 -14.85 -13.61
N ASP A 10 -22.22 -14.85 -12.74
CA ASP A 10 -22.58 -13.66 -11.96
C ASP A 10 -21.55 -13.39 -10.86
N ALA A 11 -21.03 -14.45 -10.23
CA ALA A 11 -19.91 -14.33 -9.30
C ALA A 11 -18.66 -13.77 -9.99
N LEU A 12 -18.31 -14.26 -11.18
CA LEU A 12 -17.20 -13.74 -11.98
C LEU A 12 -17.42 -12.29 -12.43
N ALA A 13 -18.64 -11.92 -12.83
CA ALA A 13 -18.99 -10.56 -13.20
C ALA A 13 -18.89 -9.61 -12.00
N LEU A 14 -19.33 -10.06 -10.82
CA LEU A 14 -19.22 -9.32 -9.57
C LEU A 14 -17.73 -9.13 -9.18
N VAL A 15 -16.95 -10.21 -9.17
CA VAL A 15 -15.51 -10.17 -8.87
C VAL A 15 -14.77 -9.26 -9.85
N ARG A 16 -15.06 -9.33 -11.15
CA ARG A 16 -14.41 -8.48 -12.15
C ARG A 16 -14.78 -7.00 -12.00
N ARG A 17 -16.01 -6.71 -11.57
CA ARG A 17 -16.48 -5.33 -11.33
C ARG A 17 -15.85 -4.75 -10.06
N VAL A 18 -15.85 -5.52 -8.97
CA VAL A 18 -15.14 -5.18 -7.72
C VAL A 18 -13.64 -5.02 -7.98
N TRP A 19 -13.04 -5.90 -8.78
CA TRP A 19 -11.64 -5.81 -9.18
C TRP A 19 -11.35 -4.53 -9.96
N ARG A 20 -12.23 -4.11 -10.88
CA ARG A 20 -12.06 -2.85 -11.63
C ARG A 20 -12.20 -1.61 -10.75
N ASP A 21 -13.17 -1.58 -9.84
CA ASP A 21 -13.32 -0.48 -8.88
C ASP A 21 -12.14 -0.41 -7.92
N SER A 22 -11.66 -1.57 -7.47
CA SER A 22 -10.54 -1.66 -6.53
C SER A 22 -9.18 -1.52 -7.23
N ALA A 23 -9.11 -1.72 -8.55
CA ALA A 23 -7.86 -1.66 -9.31
C ALA A 23 -7.22 -0.28 -9.20
N GLY A 24 -8.01 0.80 -9.16
CA GLY A 24 -7.47 2.15 -8.94
C GLY A 24 -6.78 2.32 -7.58
N PHE A 25 -7.26 1.60 -6.56
CA PHE A 25 -6.65 1.56 -5.24
C PHE A 25 -5.38 0.71 -5.23
N PHE A 26 -5.37 -0.47 -5.87
CA PHE A 26 -4.17 -1.31 -5.97
C PHE A 26 -3.10 -0.75 -6.91
N LEU A 27 -3.47 0.03 -7.92
CA LEU A 27 -2.55 0.82 -8.74
C LEU A 27 -2.17 2.15 -8.09
N SER A 28 -2.78 2.51 -6.95
CA SER A 28 -2.42 3.73 -6.26
C SER A 28 -0.97 3.65 -5.81
N LEU A 29 -0.22 4.68 -6.17
CA LEU A 29 1.19 4.85 -5.82
C LEU A 29 1.37 4.74 -4.30
N GLU A 30 0.40 5.18 -3.51
CA GLU A 30 0.45 5.14 -2.04
C GLU A 30 0.49 3.72 -1.49
N VAL A 31 -0.26 2.78 -2.08
CA VAL A 31 -0.24 1.36 -1.67
C VAL A 31 1.13 0.75 -1.94
N TRP A 32 1.68 1.01 -3.13
CA TRP A 32 3.00 0.51 -3.50
C TRP A 32 4.12 1.14 -2.65
N LEU A 33 3.99 2.41 -2.28
CA LEU A 33 4.94 3.05 -1.35
C LEU A 33 4.85 2.44 0.05
N MET A 34 3.65 2.12 0.56
CA MET A 34 3.52 1.39 1.83
C MET A 34 4.15 0.00 1.77
N VAL A 35 3.96 -0.73 0.67
CA VAL A 35 4.59 -2.05 0.46
C VAL A 35 6.12 -1.90 0.38
N ALA A 36 6.63 -0.89 -0.33
CA ALA A 36 8.05 -0.61 -0.41
C ALA A 36 8.65 -0.26 0.96
N VAL A 37 7.94 0.51 1.79
CA VAL A 37 8.36 0.85 3.16
C VAL A 37 8.41 -0.38 4.05
N ALA A 38 7.41 -1.26 3.97
CA ALA A 38 7.43 -2.53 4.70
C ALA A 38 8.63 -3.38 4.27
N ALA A 39 8.87 -3.51 2.95
CA ALA A 39 10.01 -4.23 2.41
C ALA A 39 11.35 -3.62 2.86
N CYS A 40 11.50 -2.29 2.81
CA CYS A 40 12.69 -1.57 3.27
C CYS A 40 12.92 -1.72 4.78
N THR A 41 11.86 -1.79 5.58
CA THR A 41 11.96 -1.99 7.03
C THR A 41 12.47 -3.39 7.35
N VAL A 42 11.88 -4.42 6.73
CA VAL A 42 12.31 -5.82 6.92
C VAL A 42 13.72 -6.03 6.39
N ALA A 43 14.03 -5.55 5.18
CA ALA A 43 15.36 -5.64 4.59
C ALA A 43 16.40 -4.85 5.39
N GLY A 44 16.03 -3.66 5.89
CA GLY A 44 16.90 -2.82 6.70
C GLY A 44 17.25 -3.44 8.06
N VAL A 45 16.26 -4.03 8.73
CA VAL A 45 16.48 -4.79 9.96
C VAL A 45 17.37 -6.01 9.70
N TRP A 46 17.10 -6.77 8.64
CA TRP A 46 17.89 -7.95 8.27
C TRP A 46 19.34 -7.62 7.92
N LEU A 47 19.57 -6.57 7.12
CA LEU A 47 20.91 -6.07 6.79
C LEU A 47 21.63 -5.53 8.03
N GLY A 48 20.91 -4.86 8.93
CA GLY A 48 21.42 -4.42 10.22
C GLY A 48 21.90 -5.59 11.09
N PHE A 49 21.15 -6.70 11.12
CA PHE A 49 21.59 -7.95 11.77
C PHE A 49 22.86 -8.55 11.16
N MET A 50 23.04 -8.41 9.84
CA MET A 50 24.26 -8.81 9.13
C MET A 50 25.43 -7.82 9.30
N GLY A 51 25.23 -6.69 10.01
CA GLY A 51 26.24 -5.65 10.18
C GLY A 51 26.48 -4.77 8.95
N ASP A 52 25.59 -4.83 7.95
CA ASP A 52 25.70 -4.05 6.72
C ASP A 52 25.07 -2.66 6.89
N LEU A 53 25.88 -1.60 6.76
CA LEU A 53 25.44 -0.21 6.84
C LEU A 53 24.39 0.17 5.78
N ARG A 54 24.26 -0.59 4.69
CA ARG A 54 23.20 -0.37 3.69
C ARG A 54 21.80 -0.54 4.28
N GLY A 55 21.66 -1.28 5.39
CA GLY A 55 20.41 -1.36 6.15
C GLY A 55 19.94 -0.02 6.73
N VAL A 56 20.87 0.89 7.04
CA VAL A 56 20.56 2.24 7.54
C VAL A 56 19.88 3.09 6.48
N LEU A 57 20.30 2.96 5.21
CA LEU A 57 19.65 3.65 4.09
C LEU A 57 18.23 3.14 3.86
N ALA A 58 18.02 1.82 3.96
CA ALA A 58 16.69 1.22 3.82
C ALA A 58 15.75 1.67 4.96
N LEU A 59 16.23 1.69 6.20
CA LEU A 59 15.48 2.22 7.34
C LEU A 59 15.23 3.73 7.25
N GLY A 60 16.23 4.49 6.79
CA GLY A 60 16.12 5.93 6.55
C GLY A 60 15.05 6.26 5.52
N PHE A 61 14.97 5.48 4.44
CA PHE A 61 13.92 5.63 3.43
C PHE A 61 12.51 5.37 4.00
N ALA A 62 12.35 4.30 4.79
CA ALA A 62 11.09 3.98 5.45
C ALA A 62 10.64 5.11 6.40
N ALA A 63 11.56 5.63 7.21
CA ALA A 63 11.30 6.73 8.14
C ALA A 63 10.98 8.05 7.41
N ALA A 64 11.76 8.39 6.39
CA ALA A 64 11.55 9.59 5.59
C ALA A 64 10.18 9.57 4.92
N TYR A 65 9.79 8.43 4.31
CA TYR A 65 8.47 8.29 3.70
C TYR A 65 7.34 8.46 4.73
N MET A 66 7.43 7.84 5.91
CA MET A 66 6.42 8.02 6.95
C MET A 66 6.26 9.49 7.32
N LEU A 67 7.36 10.20 7.57
CA LEU A 67 7.32 11.63 7.91
C LEU A 67 6.74 12.48 6.79
N THR A 68 7.19 12.29 5.55
CA THR A 68 6.68 13.02 4.38
C THR A 68 5.19 12.77 4.21
N ARG A 69 4.72 11.53 4.41
CA ARG A 69 3.30 11.18 4.37
C ARG A 69 2.50 11.91 5.44
N THR A 70 2.95 11.93 6.70
CA THR A 70 2.27 12.66 7.78
C THR A 70 2.18 14.15 7.47
N VAL A 71 3.25 14.74 6.93
CA VAL A 71 3.29 16.16 6.54
C VAL A 71 2.35 16.45 5.37
N LEU A 72 2.31 15.61 4.35
CA LEU A 72 1.42 15.76 3.18
C LEU A 72 -0.06 15.71 3.58
N HIS A 73 -0.42 14.81 4.49
CA HIS A 73 -1.78 14.75 5.03
C HIS A 73 -2.09 15.92 5.96
N ALA A 74 -1.16 16.32 6.84
CA ALA A 74 -1.33 17.48 7.71
C ALA A 74 -1.52 18.78 6.90
N ARG A 75 -0.87 18.88 5.73
CA ARG A 75 -1.01 19.98 4.77
C ARG A 75 -2.28 19.91 3.92
N ARG A 76 -3.12 18.87 4.07
CA ARG A 76 -4.30 18.59 3.23
C ARG A 76 -4.01 18.51 1.72
N ILE A 77 -2.75 18.28 1.33
CA ILE A 77 -2.36 18.13 -0.07
C ILE A 77 -2.80 16.75 -0.58
N LEU A 78 -2.78 15.75 0.31
CA LEU A 78 -3.36 14.43 0.07
C LEU A 78 -4.64 14.28 0.90
N ALA A 79 -5.77 14.08 0.21
CA ALA A 79 -6.99 13.60 0.85
C ALA A 79 -6.70 12.22 1.47
N TRP A 80 -7.19 12.00 2.70
CA TRP A 80 -7.05 10.71 3.36
C TRP A 80 -7.76 9.63 2.53
N PRO A 81 -7.10 8.51 2.18
CA PRO A 81 -7.73 7.45 1.38
C PRO A 81 -8.80 6.66 2.15
N PHE A 82 -9.05 6.98 3.42
CA PHE A 82 -10.00 6.28 4.30
C PHE A 82 -11.19 7.15 4.73
N LEU A 83 -11.42 8.30 4.08
CA LEU A 83 -12.55 9.19 4.34
C LEU A 83 -13.56 9.16 3.19
#